data_AF-A0A9Q1L362-F1
#
_entry.id   AF-A0A9Q1L362-F1
#
_cell.length_a   1.000
_cell.length_b   1.000
_cell.length_c   1.000
_cell.angle_alpha   90.00
_cell.angle_beta   90.00
_cell.angle_gamma   90.00
#
_symmetry.space_group_name_H-M   'P 1'
#
loop_
_entity.id
_entity.type
_entity.pdbx_description
1 polymer ?
#
loop_
_entity_poly.entity_id
_entity_poly.type
_entity_poly.pdbx_seq_one_letter_code
_entity_poly.pdbx_strand_id
1 'polypeptide(L)'
;MDFNGNAFGLLAAHPIRPLVSLHHMEKIDPIFPNMTRMKALQHLYHAATFDPHRILQQTVCYDRLFSWTISVSWGYVVQIFEHSVHLPDAQRVQESYLPWKKNAYGTLYEFNTRKFESDPCRRQLVYYLDEVSMGVNGIKTIYKKRTPENCTFSKNSPRKLEEIRVFSCKLELDTKQLLAPRRHCCDILPSTSDKMMEIGIRECKEDELIYMHN
;
A
#
# COMPACT_ATOMS: atom_id res chain seq x y z
N MET A 1 2.68 -16.18 11.67
CA MET A 1 1.48 -16.47 10.84
C MET A 1 2.00 -16.90 9.50
N ASP A 2 1.59 -18.08 9.04
CA ASP A 2 2.29 -18.78 7.97
C ASP A 2 1.35 -18.88 6.77
N PHE A 3 1.88 -18.59 5.59
CA PHE A 3 1.13 -18.48 4.35
C PHE A 3 1.89 -19.08 3.19
N ASN A 4 1.15 -19.40 2.14
CA ASN A 4 1.68 -19.97 0.91
C ASN A 4 1.10 -19.22 -0.31
N GLY A 5 1.88 -19.13 -1.37
CA GLY A 5 1.50 -18.45 -2.61
C GLY A 5 1.52 -16.93 -2.49
N ASN A 6 0.46 -16.28 -2.94
CA ASN A 6 0.46 -14.83 -3.15
C ASN A 6 0.13 -14.03 -1.87
N ALA A 7 1.16 -13.45 -1.25
CA ALA A 7 1.07 -12.62 -0.03
C ALA A 7 0.59 -11.18 -0.26
N PHE A 8 0.20 -10.79 -1.48
CA PHE A 8 -0.14 -9.41 -1.84
C PHE A 8 -1.12 -8.73 -0.87
N GLY A 9 -2.26 -9.36 -0.58
CA GLY A 9 -3.29 -8.76 0.26
C GLY A 9 -2.82 -8.46 1.68
N LEU A 10 -1.93 -9.30 2.24
CA LEU A 10 -1.39 -9.15 3.58
C LEU A 10 -0.39 -8.00 3.66
N LEU A 11 0.51 -7.92 2.68
CA LEU A 11 1.53 -6.89 2.63
C LEU A 11 0.92 -5.52 2.27
N ALA A 12 -0.04 -5.50 1.35
CA ALA A 12 -0.70 -4.26 0.92
C ALA A 12 -1.63 -3.66 1.98
N ALA A 13 -2.24 -4.49 2.82
CA ALA A 13 -3.10 -4.07 3.92
C ALA A 13 -2.42 -4.22 5.29
N HIS A 14 -1.08 -4.26 5.34
CA HIS A 14 -0.36 -4.40 6.60
C HIS A 14 -0.72 -3.23 7.53
N PRO A 15 -1.08 -3.49 8.79
CA PRO A 15 -1.53 -2.45 9.70
C PRO A 15 -0.39 -1.49 10.02
N ILE A 16 -0.73 -0.43 10.75
CA ILE A 16 0.21 0.58 11.28
C ILE A 16 1.18 0.05 12.35
N ARG A 17 1.14 -1.26 12.63
CA ARG A 17 2.11 -1.89 13.53
C ARG A 17 3.41 -2.10 12.76
N PRO A 18 4.59 -1.95 13.37
CA PRO A 18 5.85 -2.28 12.72
C PRO A 18 5.86 -3.74 12.24
N LEU A 19 6.39 -3.97 11.05
CA LEU A 19 6.64 -5.31 10.54
C LEU A 19 7.75 -5.96 11.38
N VAL A 20 7.46 -7.07 12.05
CA VAL A 20 8.42 -7.77 12.91
C VAL A 20 9.29 -8.73 12.10
N SER A 21 8.65 -9.63 11.35
CA SER A 21 9.36 -10.63 10.55
C SER A 21 8.52 -11.07 9.35
N LEU A 22 9.25 -11.44 8.29
CA LEU A 22 8.71 -12.21 7.17
C LEU A 22 9.48 -13.53 7.12
N HIS A 23 8.81 -14.63 7.44
CA HIS A 23 9.37 -15.97 7.42
C HIS A 23 8.64 -16.83 6.36
N HIS A 24 9.27 -17.92 5.94
CA HIS A 24 8.81 -18.80 4.84
C HIS A 24 8.76 -18.16 3.45
N MET A 25 9.68 -17.25 3.15
CA MET A 25 9.75 -16.58 1.84
C MET A 25 9.99 -17.55 0.67
N GLU A 26 10.49 -18.77 0.92
CA GLU A 26 10.62 -19.84 -0.06
C GLU A 26 9.28 -20.42 -0.54
N LYS A 27 8.21 -20.24 0.25
CA LYS A 27 6.83 -20.67 -0.07
C LYS A 27 5.97 -19.53 -0.61
N ILE A 28 6.43 -18.29 -0.55
CA ILE A 28 5.69 -17.11 -1.01
C ILE A 28 6.09 -16.81 -2.46
N ASP A 29 5.11 -16.43 -3.28
CA ASP A 29 5.37 -15.96 -4.65
C ASP A 29 6.17 -14.65 -4.64
N PRO A 30 6.95 -14.32 -5.69
CA PRO A 30 7.64 -13.03 -5.74
C PRO A 30 6.67 -11.86 -5.51
N ILE A 31 6.97 -11.03 -4.50
CA ILE A 31 6.07 -9.95 -4.06
C ILE A 31 6.03 -8.78 -5.05
N PHE A 32 7.07 -8.62 -5.87
CA PHE A 32 7.14 -7.67 -6.96
C PHE A 32 7.07 -8.39 -8.31
N PRO A 33 6.30 -7.88 -9.29
CA PRO A 33 6.22 -8.46 -10.61
C PRO A 33 7.57 -8.35 -11.34
N ASN A 34 7.86 -9.32 -12.20
CA ASN A 34 9.10 -9.41 -12.98
C ASN A 34 10.40 -9.46 -12.15
N MET A 35 10.30 -9.81 -10.86
CA MET A 35 11.45 -10.04 -9.98
C MET A 35 11.49 -11.51 -9.53
N THR A 36 12.69 -12.02 -9.26
CA THR A 36 12.83 -13.28 -8.52
C THR A 36 12.54 -13.04 -7.04
N ARG A 37 12.24 -14.09 -6.26
CA ARG A 37 12.00 -13.98 -4.81
C ARG A 37 13.10 -13.19 -4.09
N MET A 38 14.36 -13.50 -4.40
CA MET A 38 15.49 -12.84 -3.75
C MET A 38 15.65 -11.38 -4.18
N LYS A 39 15.52 -11.07 -5.47
CA LYS A 39 15.54 -9.67 -5.93
C LYS A 39 14.40 -8.86 -5.31
N ALA A 40 13.21 -9.45 -5.20
CA ALA A 40 12.06 -8.81 -4.57
C ALA A 40 12.29 -8.50 -3.08
N LEU A 41 12.93 -9.41 -2.35
CA LEU A 41 13.33 -9.18 -0.95
C LEU A 41 14.41 -8.11 -0.81
N GLN A 42 15.42 -8.14 -1.66
CA GLN A 42 16.47 -7.10 -1.68
C GLN A 42 15.87 -5.72 -1.98
N HIS A 43 14.89 -5.65 -2.89
CA HIS A 43 14.18 -4.42 -3.21
C HIS A 43 13.37 -3.88 -2.03
N LEU A 44 12.61 -4.75 -1.34
CA LEU A 44 11.86 -4.37 -0.15
C LEU A 44 12.79 -3.93 1.00
N TYR A 45 13.89 -4.67 1.21
CA TYR A 45 14.87 -4.36 2.22
C TYR A 45 15.56 -3.02 1.95
N HIS A 46 15.86 -2.73 0.68
CA HIS A 46 16.40 -1.43 0.28
C HIS A 46 15.44 -0.29 0.63
N ALA A 47 14.13 -0.44 0.40
CA ALA A 47 13.14 0.54 0.87
C ALA A 47 13.14 0.69 2.40
N ALA A 48 13.24 -0.43 3.12
CA ALA A 48 13.30 -0.44 4.58
C ALA A 48 14.53 0.29 5.15
N THR A 49 15.64 0.40 4.40
CA THR A 49 16.80 1.20 4.87
C THR A 49 16.53 2.70 4.93
N PHE A 50 15.49 3.19 4.24
CA PHE A 50 15.10 4.61 4.27
C PHE A 50 14.11 4.94 5.39
N ASP A 51 13.08 4.11 5.59
CA ASP A 51 12.09 4.27 6.66
C ASP A 51 11.64 2.89 7.22
N PRO A 52 12.41 2.32 8.16
CA PRO A 52 12.14 0.98 8.68
C PRO A 52 10.85 0.93 9.49
N HIS A 53 10.45 2.03 10.13
CA HIS A 53 9.23 2.07 10.94
C HIS A 53 7.96 2.15 10.08
N ARG A 54 8.06 2.69 8.85
CA ARG A 54 6.93 2.83 7.93
C ARG A 54 6.79 1.67 6.92
N ILE A 55 7.78 0.79 6.80
CA ILE A 55 7.74 -0.30 5.80
C ILE A 55 6.44 -1.10 5.89
N LEU A 56 5.77 -1.24 4.74
CA LEU A 56 4.44 -1.86 4.55
C LEU A 56 3.24 -1.18 5.22
N GLN A 57 3.44 -0.20 6.11
CA GLN A 57 2.32 0.43 6.81
C GLN A 57 1.33 1.06 5.82
N GLN A 58 0.05 0.72 6.00
CA GLN A 58 -1.02 1.20 5.16
C GLN A 58 -1.53 2.59 5.61
N THR A 59 -1.49 3.53 4.67
CA THR A 59 -2.06 4.88 4.77
C THR A 59 -3.12 5.06 3.67
N VAL A 60 -4.28 5.67 3.99
CA VAL A 60 -5.39 5.81 3.05
C VAL A 60 -5.74 7.27 2.84
N CYS A 61 -5.75 7.72 1.59
CA CYS A 61 -6.05 9.08 1.14
C CYS A 61 -7.34 9.07 0.31
N TYR A 62 -8.03 10.20 0.29
CA TYR A 62 -9.21 10.39 -0.52
C TYR A 62 -9.00 11.55 -1.47
N ASP A 63 -9.16 11.29 -2.76
CA ASP A 63 -9.28 12.36 -3.76
C ASP A 63 -10.74 12.80 -3.83
N ARG A 64 -11.04 13.98 -3.32
CA ARG A 64 -12.40 14.52 -3.30
C ARG A 64 -12.89 14.95 -4.68
N LEU A 65 -12.00 15.35 -5.59
CA LEU A 65 -12.38 15.82 -6.93
C LEU A 65 -12.91 14.66 -7.78
N PHE A 66 -12.24 13.52 -7.73
CA PHE A 66 -12.60 12.35 -8.53
C PHE A 66 -13.31 11.25 -7.72
N SER A 67 -13.50 11.45 -6.41
CA SER A 67 -14.06 10.45 -5.49
C SER A 67 -13.27 9.14 -5.49
N TRP A 68 -11.94 9.22 -5.59
CA TRP A 68 -11.08 8.04 -5.53
C TRP A 68 -10.61 7.76 -4.11
N THR A 69 -10.35 6.49 -3.84
CA THR A 69 -9.66 6.06 -2.63
C THR A 69 -8.29 5.56 -2.98
N ILE A 70 -7.26 6.08 -2.32
CA ILE A 70 -5.87 5.71 -2.55
C ILE A 70 -5.37 5.03 -1.29
N SER A 71 -4.90 3.79 -1.40
CA SER A 71 -4.29 3.05 -0.31
C SER A 71 -2.80 2.85 -0.59
N VAL A 72 -1.96 3.50 0.21
CA VAL A 72 -0.50 3.44 0.13
C VAL A 72 0.02 2.44 1.16
N SER A 73 0.60 1.32 0.73
CA SER A 73 1.46 0.45 1.53
C SER A 73 2.90 0.85 1.27
N TRP A 74 3.46 1.63 2.19
CA TRP A 74 4.72 2.33 1.96
C TRP A 74 5.87 1.36 1.70
N GLY A 75 6.63 1.60 0.64
CA GLY A 75 7.74 0.72 0.23
C GLY A 75 7.29 -0.57 -0.48
N TYR A 76 6.00 -0.73 -0.78
CA TYR A 76 5.50 -1.90 -1.50
C TYR A 76 4.57 -1.55 -2.66
N VAL A 77 3.35 -1.08 -2.39
CA VAL A 77 2.34 -0.83 -3.42
C VAL A 77 1.46 0.38 -3.11
N VAL A 78 0.94 1.02 -4.16
CA VAL A 78 -0.18 1.95 -4.09
C VAL A 78 -1.37 1.34 -4.83
N GLN A 79 -2.52 1.30 -4.17
CA GLN A 79 -3.79 0.86 -4.73
C GLN A 79 -4.71 2.05 -4.96
N ILE A 80 -5.32 2.15 -6.15
CA ILE A 80 -6.34 3.18 -6.44
C ILE A 80 -7.67 2.52 -6.74
N PHE A 81 -8.68 2.87 -5.96
CA PHE A 81 -10.08 2.51 -6.19
C PHE A 81 -10.78 3.68 -6.89
N GLU A 82 -11.44 3.40 -8.01
CA GLU A 82 -12.20 4.39 -8.81
C GLU A 82 -13.53 4.83 -8.14
N HIS A 83 -13.62 4.70 -6.82
CA HIS A 83 -14.78 5.07 -6.00
C HIS A 83 -14.35 5.31 -4.54
N SER A 84 -15.26 5.91 -3.77
CA SER A 84 -15.07 6.10 -2.33
C SER A 84 -15.26 4.75 -1.62
N VAL A 85 -14.23 4.33 -0.88
CA VAL A 85 -14.21 3.11 -0.06
C VAL A 85 -14.01 3.54 1.37
N HIS A 86 -14.90 3.11 2.27
CA HIS A 86 -14.72 3.44 3.68
C HIS A 86 -13.43 2.86 4.25
N LEU A 87 -12.81 3.59 5.17
CA LEU A 87 -11.53 3.20 5.76
C LEU A 87 -11.51 1.76 6.32
N PRO A 88 -12.54 1.27 7.05
CA PRO A 88 -12.57 -0.11 7.52
C PRO A 88 -12.53 -1.14 6.38
N ASP A 89 -13.12 -0.82 5.23
CA ASP A 89 -13.12 -1.70 4.05
C ASP A 89 -11.80 -1.64 3.28
N ALA A 90 -11.19 -0.45 3.17
CA ALA A 90 -9.87 -0.29 2.56
C ALA A 90 -8.77 -1.05 3.34
N GLN A 91 -8.96 -1.23 4.65
CA GLN A 91 -8.07 -1.99 5.52
C GLN A 91 -8.27 -3.51 5.46
N ARG A 92 -9.29 -4.01 4.76
CA ARG A 92 -9.52 -5.45 4.64
C ARG A 92 -8.45 -6.11 3.77
N VAL A 93 -7.93 -7.22 4.27
CA VAL A 93 -6.94 -8.04 3.57
C VAL A 93 -7.60 -8.66 2.35
N GLN A 94 -7.05 -8.40 1.16
CA GLN A 94 -7.54 -9.07 -0.05
C GLN A 94 -7.20 -10.56 0.01
N GLU A 95 -8.15 -11.42 -0.31
CA GLU A 95 -7.96 -12.88 -0.39
C GLU A 95 -7.11 -13.29 -1.60
N SER A 96 -5.79 -13.01 -1.54
CA SER A 96 -4.83 -13.43 -2.56
C SER A 96 -4.04 -14.68 -2.16
N TYR A 97 -3.95 -14.99 -0.87
CA TYR A 97 -3.13 -16.08 -0.34
C TYR A 97 -3.87 -17.42 -0.42
N LEU A 98 -3.11 -18.52 -0.42
CA LEU A 98 -3.67 -19.86 -0.24
C LEU A 98 -3.48 -20.30 1.22
N PRO A 99 -4.53 -20.76 1.92
CA PRO A 99 -4.38 -21.30 3.26
C PRO A 99 -3.52 -22.58 3.23
N TRP A 100 -2.70 -22.80 4.27
CA TRP A 100 -1.82 -23.97 4.36
C TRP A 100 -2.60 -25.29 4.40
N LYS A 101 -3.82 -25.27 4.97
CA LYS A 101 -4.78 -26.38 4.94
C LYS A 101 -5.78 -26.16 3.82
N LYS A 102 -5.93 -27.15 2.92
CA LYS A 102 -6.97 -27.15 1.88
C LYS A 102 -8.36 -26.99 2.53
N ASN A 103 -9.22 -26.17 1.94
CA ASN A 103 -10.60 -25.88 2.37
C ASN A 103 -10.78 -25.07 3.66
N ALA A 104 -9.78 -24.30 4.09
CA ALA A 104 -9.85 -23.47 5.28
C ALA A 104 -9.82 -21.96 4.96
N TYR A 105 -10.50 -21.57 3.88
CA TYR A 105 -10.63 -20.18 3.45
C TYR A 105 -11.38 -19.38 4.52
N GLY A 106 -10.75 -18.33 5.07
CA GLY A 106 -11.37 -17.40 6.01
C GLY A 106 -11.51 -17.86 7.47
N THR A 107 -11.30 -19.15 7.80
CA THR A 107 -11.48 -19.66 9.17
C THR A 107 -10.19 -19.79 9.99
N LEU A 108 -9.00 -19.67 9.37
CA LEU A 108 -7.71 -19.88 10.06
C LEU A 108 -7.03 -18.60 10.54
N TYR A 109 -7.51 -17.42 10.14
CA TYR A 109 -6.82 -16.17 10.36
C TYR A 109 -7.77 -15.10 10.89
N GLU A 110 -7.34 -14.35 11.91
CA GLU A 110 -8.15 -13.39 12.66
C GLU A 110 -8.21 -11.98 12.03
N PHE A 111 -8.11 -11.87 10.71
CA PHE A 111 -8.24 -10.59 10.01
C PHE A 111 -9.45 -10.58 9.09
N ASN A 112 -10.10 -9.42 8.99
CA ASN A 112 -11.21 -9.23 8.08
C ASN A 112 -10.70 -9.25 6.63
N THR A 113 -11.26 -10.16 5.84
CA THR A 113 -10.91 -10.30 4.44
C THR A 113 -11.91 -9.58 3.52
N ARG A 114 -11.45 -9.25 2.32
CA ARG A 114 -12.30 -8.87 1.19
C ARG A 114 -12.03 -9.81 0.02
N LYS A 115 -13.10 -10.21 -0.67
CA LYS A 115 -13.01 -11.11 -1.83
C LYS A 115 -12.12 -10.51 -2.92
N PHE A 116 -11.46 -11.39 -3.63
CA PHE A 116 -10.72 -11.04 -4.84
C PHE A 116 -11.71 -10.77 -5.99
N GLU A 117 -11.72 -9.55 -6.53
CA GLU A 117 -12.47 -9.22 -7.74
C GLU A 117 -11.79 -9.86 -8.95
N SER A 118 -12.45 -10.77 -9.67
CA SER A 118 -11.89 -11.47 -10.82
C SER A 118 -11.74 -10.58 -12.06
N ASP A 119 -12.63 -9.61 -12.25
CA ASP A 119 -12.62 -8.69 -13.40
C ASP A 119 -11.52 -7.63 -13.23
N PRO A 120 -10.46 -7.62 -14.09
CA PRO A 120 -9.38 -6.63 -14.01
C PRO A 120 -9.86 -5.17 -14.15
N CYS A 121 -10.97 -4.94 -14.84
CA CYS A 121 -11.49 -3.58 -15.07
C CYS A 121 -12.32 -3.07 -13.90
N ARG A 122 -12.83 -3.96 -13.04
CA ARG A 122 -13.51 -3.61 -11.78
C ARG A 122 -12.60 -3.63 -10.56
N ARG A 123 -11.45 -4.32 -10.68
CA ARG A 123 -10.44 -4.36 -9.63
C ARG A 123 -9.76 -2.99 -9.48
N GLN A 124 -9.31 -2.71 -8.26
CA GLN A 124 -8.45 -1.57 -7.99
C GLN A 124 -7.13 -1.65 -8.76
N LEU A 125 -6.64 -0.49 -9.19
CA LEU A 125 -5.35 -0.37 -9.84
C LEU A 125 -4.24 -0.62 -8.84
N VAL A 126 -3.14 -1.21 -9.28
CA VAL A 126 -1.99 -1.52 -8.44
C VAL A 126 -0.70 -1.00 -9.08
N TYR A 127 0.00 -0.15 -8.33
CA TYR A 127 1.30 0.41 -8.69
C TYR A 127 2.33 -0.15 -7.71
N TYR A 128 3.39 -0.76 -8.21
CA TYR A 128 4.44 -1.36 -7.38
C TYR A 128 5.61 -0.40 -7.21
N LEU A 129 6.26 -0.46 -6.05
CA LEU A 129 7.48 0.31 -5.79
C LEU A 129 8.50 0.05 -6.91
N ASP A 130 8.93 1.13 -7.55
CA ASP A 130 9.97 1.16 -8.58
C ASP A 130 11.28 1.66 -7.99
N GLU A 131 11.23 2.78 -7.26
CA GLU A 131 12.42 3.47 -6.75
C GLU A 131 12.13 4.14 -5.39
N VAL A 132 13.16 4.22 -4.55
CA VAL A 132 13.19 5.03 -3.33
C VAL A 132 14.44 5.92 -3.36
N SER A 133 14.29 7.18 -2.97
CA SER A 133 15.41 8.13 -2.90
C SER A 133 15.18 9.18 -1.81
N MET A 134 16.27 9.79 -1.35
CA MET A 134 16.21 10.96 -0.48
C MET A 134 16.02 12.21 -1.33
N GLY A 135 14.93 12.94 -1.10
CA GLY A 135 14.66 14.25 -1.70
C GLY A 135 14.99 15.40 -0.74
N VAL A 136 14.75 16.63 -1.20
CA VAL A 136 15.02 17.85 -0.43
C VAL A 136 14.18 17.92 0.86
N ASN A 137 12.92 17.47 0.79
CA ASN A 137 11.94 17.58 1.88
C ASN A 137 11.61 16.21 2.51
N GLY A 138 12.54 15.25 2.47
CA GLY A 138 12.34 13.91 3.01
C GLY A 138 12.43 12.82 1.95
N ILE A 139 11.81 11.67 2.22
CA ILE A 139 11.93 10.47 1.38
C ILE A 139 10.92 10.54 0.25
N LYS A 140 11.37 10.24 -0.96
CA LYS A 140 10.55 10.11 -2.16
C LYS A 140 10.51 8.65 -2.57
N THR A 141 9.31 8.13 -2.82
CA THR A 141 9.10 6.79 -3.41
C THR A 141 8.29 6.91 -4.69
N ILE A 142 8.68 6.14 -5.71
CA ILE A 142 8.06 6.11 -7.04
C ILE A 142 7.41 4.74 -7.22
N TYR A 143 6.16 4.74 -7.66
CA TYR A 143 5.38 3.53 -7.93
C TYR A 143 4.90 3.54 -9.37
N LYS A 144 5.05 2.41 -10.06
CA LYS A 144 4.70 2.27 -11.47
C LYS A 144 3.75 1.10 -11.70
N LYS A 145 2.91 1.23 -12.71
CA LYS A 145 2.08 0.13 -13.19
C LYS A 145 2.98 -0.89 -13.87
N ARG A 146 2.86 -2.16 -13.51
CA ARG A 146 3.67 -3.26 -14.05
C ARG A 146 2.88 -4.26 -14.87
N THR A 147 1.55 -4.23 -14.73
CA THR A 147 0.65 -5.11 -15.45
C THR A 147 -0.20 -4.25 -16.38
N PRO A 148 -0.10 -4.44 -17.71
CA PRO A 148 -1.01 -3.79 -18.64
C PRO A 148 -2.42 -4.36 -18.45
N GLU A 149 -3.42 -3.49 -18.52
CA GLU A 149 -4.83 -3.88 -18.42
C GLU A 149 -5.54 -3.42 -19.69
N ASN A 150 -6.21 -4.35 -20.37
CA ASN A 150 -7.00 -4.07 -21.55
C ASN A 150 -8.41 -3.64 -21.13
N CYS A 151 -8.51 -2.46 -20.54
CA CYS A 151 -9.78 -1.87 -20.11
C CYS A 151 -10.03 -0.58 -20.88
N THR A 152 -11.28 -0.35 -21.29
CA THR A 152 -11.70 0.96 -21.79
C THR A 152 -11.92 1.90 -20.61
N PHE A 153 -11.33 3.10 -20.64
CA PHE A 153 -11.45 4.06 -19.55
C PHE A 153 -11.65 5.49 -20.05
N SER A 154 -12.30 6.31 -19.23
CA SER A 154 -12.56 7.72 -19.52
C SER A 154 -11.32 8.59 -19.25
N LYS A 155 -11.32 9.83 -19.75
CA LYS A 155 -10.25 10.81 -19.50
C LYS A 155 -10.03 11.12 -18.01
N ASN A 156 -11.06 10.92 -17.20
CA ASN A 156 -11.06 11.14 -15.76
C ASN A 156 -10.90 9.84 -14.97
N SER A 157 -10.42 8.74 -15.57
CA SER A 157 -10.09 7.52 -14.85
C SER A 157 -8.63 7.59 -14.37
N PRO A 158 -8.30 7.05 -13.19
CA PRO A 158 -6.92 6.95 -12.72
C PRO A 158 -6.11 5.95 -13.55
N ARG A 159 -6.74 5.16 -14.44
CA ARG A 159 -6.08 4.22 -15.35
C ARG A 159 -5.08 4.86 -16.30
N LYS A 160 -5.21 6.17 -16.56
CA LYS A 160 -4.25 6.95 -17.35
C LYS A 160 -2.93 7.23 -16.61
N LEU A 161 -2.92 7.08 -15.28
CA LEU A 161 -1.74 7.34 -14.47
C LEU A 161 -0.68 6.28 -14.76
N GLU A 162 0.52 6.72 -15.08
CA GLU A 162 1.68 5.87 -15.33
C GLU A 162 2.57 5.77 -14.08
N GLU A 163 2.64 6.86 -13.30
CA GLU A 163 3.52 7.02 -12.16
C GLU A 163 2.80 7.66 -10.96
N ILE A 164 3.06 7.13 -9.76
CA ILE A 164 2.64 7.74 -8.50
C ILE A 164 3.88 8.05 -7.68
N ARG A 165 3.98 9.27 -7.18
CA ARG A 165 5.05 9.72 -6.28
C ARG A 165 4.49 9.91 -4.89
N VAL A 166 5.13 9.30 -3.91
CA VAL A 166 4.78 9.46 -2.50
C VAL A 166 5.94 10.10 -1.77
N PHE A 167 5.66 11.21 -1.10
CA PHE A 167 6.59 11.97 -0.28
C PHE A 167 6.27 11.73 1.20
N SER A 168 7.30 11.50 2.00
CA SER A 168 7.14 11.26 3.44
C SER A 168 8.38 11.71 4.22
N CYS A 169 8.17 12.27 5.41
CA CYS A 169 9.25 12.38 6.39
C CYS A 169 9.48 11.02 7.05
N LYS A 170 10.76 10.73 7.37
CA LYS A 170 11.15 9.50 8.06
C LYS A 170 10.38 9.37 9.36
N LEU A 171 9.74 8.22 9.57
CA LEU A 171 9.00 7.95 10.79
C LEU A 171 9.93 7.48 11.91
N GLU A 172 10.03 8.26 12.97
CA GLU A 172 10.73 7.88 14.19
C GLU A 172 9.70 7.63 15.29
N LEU A 173 9.42 6.35 15.59
CA LEU A 173 8.46 5.98 16.62
C LEU A 173 9.17 5.88 17.97
N ASP A 174 8.68 6.63 18.96
CA ASP A 174 9.10 6.42 20.35
C ASP A 174 8.40 5.21 21.00
N THR A 175 8.80 4.86 22.22
CA THR A 175 8.23 3.72 22.96
C THR A 175 6.71 3.81 23.14
N LYS A 176 6.15 5.01 23.34
CA LYS A 176 4.69 5.20 23.52
C LYS A 176 3.97 5.01 22.18
N GLN A 177 4.53 5.54 21.10
CA GLN A 177 3.99 5.39 19.75
C GLN A 177 4.12 3.96 19.23
N LEU A 178 5.11 3.18 19.68
CA LEU A 178 5.20 1.75 19.40
C LEU A 178 4.09 0.95 20.10
N LEU A 179 3.69 1.34 21.31
CA LEU A 179 2.61 0.69 22.06
C LEU A 179 1.22 1.04 21.50
N ALA A 180 1.05 2.28 21.01
CA ALA A 180 -0.20 2.78 20.46
C ALA A 180 0.03 3.53 19.14
N PRO A 181 0.43 2.83 18.05
CA PRO A 181 0.70 3.48 16.78
C PRO A 181 -0.57 4.17 16.27
N ARG A 182 -0.41 5.37 15.73
CA ARG A 182 -1.48 6.10 15.04
C ARG A 182 -1.19 6.16 13.56
N ARG A 183 -2.25 6.09 12.76
CA ARG A 183 -2.15 6.19 11.32
C ARG A 183 -1.74 7.62 10.93
N HIS A 184 -0.84 7.72 9.96
CA HIS A 184 -0.56 8.99 9.29
C HIS A 184 -1.65 9.31 8.27
N CYS A 185 -1.93 10.59 8.11
CA CYS A 185 -2.83 11.08 7.08
C CYS A 185 -2.05 11.38 5.79
N CYS A 186 -2.76 11.68 4.72
CA CYS A 186 -2.14 12.01 3.47
C CYS A 186 -3.01 12.92 2.60
N ASP A 187 -2.33 13.75 1.82
CA ASP A 187 -2.93 14.68 0.89
C ASP A 187 -2.55 14.33 -0.55
N ILE A 188 -3.49 14.52 -1.47
CA ILE A 188 -3.21 14.53 -2.90
C ILE A 188 -2.62 15.90 -3.25
N LEU A 189 -1.38 15.92 -3.73
CA LEU A 189 -0.65 17.14 -4.05
C LEU A 189 -0.90 17.56 -5.50
N PRO A 190 -0.79 18.86 -5.83
CA PRO A 190 -0.85 19.33 -7.21
C PRO A 190 0.23 18.65 -8.05
N SER A 191 -0.16 17.99 -9.14
CA SER A 191 0.78 17.39 -10.08
C SER A 191 0.98 18.27 -11.32
N THR A 192 2.19 18.22 -11.88
CA THR A 192 2.55 18.92 -13.12
C THR A 192 2.15 18.15 -14.38
N SER A 193 1.74 16.88 -14.25
CA SER A 193 1.35 16.01 -15.37
C SER A 193 0.05 15.27 -15.07
N ASP A 194 -0.81 15.12 -16.07
CA ASP A 194 -2.08 14.37 -15.97
C ASP A 194 -1.89 12.84 -15.89
N LYS A 195 -0.69 12.35 -16.20
CA LYS A 195 -0.26 10.95 -16.09
C LYS A 195 0.43 10.64 -14.77
N MET A 196 0.55 11.62 -13.89
CA MET A 196 1.26 11.52 -12.62
C MET A 196 0.34 11.92 -11.47
N MET A 197 0.47 11.22 -10.36
CA MET A 197 -0.15 11.60 -9.10
C MET A 197 0.94 11.78 -8.04
N GLU A 198 0.81 12.84 -7.25
CA GLU A 198 1.72 13.11 -6.14
C GLU A 198 0.94 13.05 -4.82
N ILE A 199 1.51 12.39 -3.81
CA ILE A 199 0.87 12.14 -2.52
C ILE A 199 1.86 12.53 -1.42
N GLY A 200 1.42 13.33 -0.46
CA GLY A 200 2.21 13.65 0.74
C GLY A 200 1.67 12.90 1.94
N ILE A 201 2.49 12.07 2.59
CA ILE A 201 2.18 11.45 3.89
C ILE A 201 2.66 12.37 5.00
N ARG A 202 1.79 12.65 5.96
CA ARG A 202 2.04 13.55 7.09
C ARG A 202 1.31 13.10 8.36
N GLU A 203 1.59 13.75 9.46
CA GLU A 203 0.74 13.64 10.65
C GLU A 203 -0.67 14.18 10.34
N CYS A 204 -1.67 13.61 11.00
CA CYS A 204 -3.04 14.09 10.89
C CYS A 204 -3.17 15.48 11.55
N LYS A 205 -4.09 16.30 11.05
CA LYS A 205 -4.45 17.64 11.56
C LYS A 205 -5.64 17.55 12.51
N GLU A 206 -5.87 18.59 13.32
CA GLU A 206 -6.90 18.66 14.37
C GLU A 206 -8.31 18.31 13.89
N ASP A 207 -8.63 18.64 12.63
CA ASP A 207 -9.92 18.40 11.99
C ASP A 207 -10.09 16.95 11.46
N GLU A 208 -9.04 16.15 11.49
CA GLU A 208 -9.06 14.76 11.04
C GLU A 208 -9.33 13.82 12.22
N LEU A 209 -10.24 12.84 12.03
CA LEU A 209 -10.75 11.93 13.08
C LEU A 209 -9.67 11.15 13.86
N ILE A 210 -8.44 11.10 13.35
CA ILE A 210 -7.31 10.35 13.91
C ILE A 210 -6.22 11.29 14.45
N TYR A 211 -6.52 12.58 14.62
CA TYR A 211 -5.60 13.56 15.19
C TYR A 211 -5.04 13.12 16.56
N MET A 212 -3.74 13.36 16.77
CA MET A 212 -3.11 13.17 18.08
C MET A 212 -3.16 14.47 18.87
N HIS A 213 -3.87 14.47 19.99
CA HIS A 213 -3.68 15.49 21.01
C HIS A 213 -2.38 15.16 21.75
N ASN A 214 -1.43 16.09 21.74
CA ASN A 214 -0.19 15.98 22.52
C ASN A 214 -0.43 16.29 23.99
#